data_AF-R6BWI5-F1
#
_entry.id   AF-R6BWI5-F1
#
_cell.length_a   1.000
_cell.length_b   1.000
_cell.length_c   1.000
_cell.angle_alpha   90.00
_cell.angle_beta   90.00
_cell.angle_gamma   90.00
#
_symmetry.space_group_name_H-M   'P 1'
#
loop_
_entity.id
_entity.type
_entity.pdbx_description
1 polymer ?
#
loop_
_entity_poly.entity_id
_entity_poly.type
_entity_poly.pdbx_seq_one_letter_code
_entity_poly.pdbx_strand_id
1 'polypeptide(L)'
;MNLFCEEVHKLEAEFKQCRKLLNAIGDENRQHLICVMMNMPIDGGLVLEIVEQTHHPGCKILNGLGMSSSRGLLRSNYGPDRRLHWM
;
A
#
# COMPACT_ATOMS: atom_id res chain seq x y z
N MET A 1 32.42 -19.52 -16.34
CA MET A 1 30.97 -19.42 -16.65
C MET A 1 30.10 -19.15 -15.41
N ASN A 2 30.62 -18.57 -14.32
CA ASN A 2 29.84 -18.38 -13.07
C ASN A 2 29.37 -16.95 -12.80
N LEU A 3 30.06 -15.90 -13.27
CA LEU A 3 29.67 -14.50 -12.98
C LEU A 3 28.28 -14.13 -13.53
N PHE A 4 27.97 -14.52 -14.78
CA PHE A 4 26.69 -14.20 -15.40
C PHE A 4 25.50 -14.81 -14.64
N CYS A 5 25.68 -16.03 -14.09
CA CYS A 5 24.65 -16.70 -13.32
C CYS A 5 24.43 -16.01 -11.95
N GLU A 6 25.51 -15.52 -11.32
CA GLU A 6 25.43 -14.75 -10.07
C GLU A 6 24.72 -13.40 -10.27
N GLU A 7 25.01 -12.68 -11.35
CA GLU A 7 24.36 -11.41 -11.68
C GLU A 7 22.86 -11.59 -11.96
N VAL A 8 22.49 -12.65 -12.69
CA VAL A 8 21.09 -12.99 -12.97
C VAL A 8 20.33 -13.33 -11.67
N HIS A 9 20.94 -14.10 -10.76
CA HIS A 9 20.31 -14.41 -9.47
C HIS A 9 20.17 -13.17 -8.56
N LYS A 10 21.17 -12.28 -8.56
CA LYS A 10 21.07 -11.01 -7.84
C LYS A 10 19.93 -10.15 -8.37
N LEU A 11 19.82 -10.02 -9.69
CA LEU A 11 18.74 -9.29 -10.34
C LEU A 11 17.37 -9.93 -10.03
N GLU A 12 17.27 -11.26 -10.06
CA GLU A 12 16.03 -11.96 -9.71
C GLU A 12 15.61 -11.66 -8.26
N ALA A 13 16.56 -11.65 -7.32
CA ALA A 13 16.30 -11.34 -5.93
C ALA A 13 15.81 -9.88 -5.76
N GLU A 14 16.48 -8.92 -6.39
CA GLU A 14 16.07 -7.50 -6.39
C GLU A 14 14.68 -7.33 -7.03
N PHE A 15 14.42 -8.00 -8.16
CA PHE A 15 13.11 -7.95 -8.80
C PHE A 15 12.00 -8.54 -7.93
N LYS A 16 12.25 -9.67 -7.25
CA LYS A 16 11.30 -10.26 -6.29
C LYS A 16 11.02 -9.33 -5.11
N GLN A 17 12.01 -8.54 -4.67
CA GLN A 17 11.80 -7.50 -3.66
C GLN A 17 10.91 -6.38 -4.20
N CYS A 18 11.21 -5.85 -5.40
CA CYS A 18 10.41 -4.80 -6.06
C CYS A 18 8.96 -5.25 -6.34
N ARG A 19 8.74 -6.53 -6.61
CA ARG A 19 7.41 -7.08 -6.88
C ARG A 19 6.41 -6.82 -5.75
N LYS A 20 6.86 -6.74 -4.50
CA LYS A 20 5.97 -6.40 -3.37
C LYS A 20 5.43 -4.99 -3.49
N LEU A 21 6.31 -4.02 -3.79
CA LEU A 21 5.96 -2.63 -4.01
C LEU A 21 5.07 -2.49 -5.25
N LEU A 22 5.46 -3.09 -6.37
CA LEU A 22 4.70 -3.05 -7.62
C LEU A 22 3.29 -3.63 -7.46
N ASN A 23 3.14 -4.74 -6.73
CA ASN A 23 1.83 -5.30 -6.41
C ASN A 23 1.02 -4.43 -5.45
N ALA A 24 1.67 -3.65 -4.59
CA ALA A 24 0.99 -2.74 -3.69
C ALA A 24 0.40 -1.54 -4.43
N ILE A 25 1.11 -1.03 -5.44
CA ILE A 25 0.67 0.11 -6.26
C ILE A 25 -0.12 -0.30 -7.51
N GLY A 26 -0.20 -1.58 -7.86
CA GLY A 26 -0.72 -2.01 -9.17
C GLY A 26 -2.23 -1.90 -9.39
N ASP A 27 -3.03 -1.70 -8.33
CA ASP A 27 -4.49 -1.55 -8.41
C ASP A 27 -4.91 -0.07 -8.32
N GLU A 28 -5.84 0.35 -9.18
CA GLU A 28 -6.30 1.74 -9.28
C GLU A 28 -6.84 2.29 -7.96
N ASN A 29 -7.61 1.49 -7.20
CA ASN A 29 -8.14 1.93 -5.90
C ASN A 29 -7.01 2.11 -4.88
N ARG A 30 -5.97 1.27 -4.93
CA ARG A 30 -4.78 1.41 -4.08
C ARG A 30 -3.98 2.66 -4.45
N GLN A 31 -3.81 2.96 -5.73
CA GLN A 31 -3.15 4.19 -6.18
C GLN A 31 -3.92 5.43 -5.71
N HIS A 32 -5.24 5.41 -5.85
CA HIS A 32 -6.09 6.50 -5.37
C HIS A 32 -5.95 6.71 -3.85
N LEU A 33 -5.98 5.63 -3.06
CA LEU A 33 -5.72 5.71 -1.61
C LEU A 33 -4.34 6.29 -1.30
N ILE A 34 -3.29 5.86 -2.01
CA ILE A 34 -1.92 6.38 -1.82
C ILE A 34 -1.90 7.89 -2.08
N CYS A 35 -2.56 8.37 -3.14
CA CYS A 35 -2.66 9.81 -3.44
C CYS A 35 -3.37 10.58 -2.33
N VAL A 36 -4.46 10.04 -1.77
CA VAL A 36 -5.15 10.67 -0.62
C VAL A 36 -4.21 10.71 0.58
N MET A 37 -3.56 9.59 0.90
CA MET A 37 -2.61 9.50 2.02
C MET A 37 -1.40 10.45 1.87
N MET A 38 -0.94 10.74 0.65
CA MET A 38 0.16 11.68 0.41
C MET A 38 -0.19 13.14 0.75
N ASN A 39 -1.49 13.46 0.79
CA ASN A 39 -1.99 14.78 1.19
C ASN A 39 -2.36 14.84 2.68
N MET A 40 -2.21 13.73 3.41
CA MET A 40 -2.49 13.66 4.85
C MET A 40 -1.22 13.95 5.66
N PRO A 41 -1.38 14.27 6.97
CA PRO A 41 -0.26 14.30 7.90
C PRO A 41 0.60 13.02 7.86
N ILE A 42 1.88 13.13 8.22
CA ILE A 42 2.84 12.03 8.12
C ILE A 42 2.48 10.85 9.05
N ASP A 43 1.80 11.14 10.15
CA ASP A 43 1.23 10.15 11.06
C ASP A 43 -0.09 9.56 10.55
N GLY A 44 -0.53 9.92 9.34
CA GLY A 44 -1.68 9.35 8.67
C GLY A 44 -3.01 10.01 9.05
N GLY A 45 -4.08 9.22 9.10
CA GLY A 45 -5.44 9.75 9.32
C GLY A 45 -6.42 8.71 9.81
N LEU A 46 -7.55 9.16 10.35
CA LEU A 46 -8.65 8.25 10.67
C LEU A 46 -9.21 7.68 9.37
N VAL A 47 -9.56 6.39 9.39
CA VAL A 47 -10.15 5.73 8.23
C VAL A 47 -11.44 6.43 7.80
N LEU A 48 -12.20 6.97 8.75
CA LEU A 48 -13.41 7.74 8.45
C LEU A 48 -13.09 9.01 7.65
N GLU A 49 -12.11 9.81 8.08
CA GLU A 49 -11.66 11.02 7.37
C GLU A 49 -11.13 10.69 5.97
N ILE A 50 -10.39 9.59 5.84
CA ILE A 50 -9.85 9.13 4.55
C ILE A 50 -11.00 8.75 3.60
N VAL A 51 -12.01 8.04 4.09
CA VAL A 51 -13.19 7.68 3.28
C VAL A 51 -13.91 8.93 2.78
N GLU A 52 -14.09 9.94 3.63
CA GLU A 52 -14.71 11.22 3.23
C GLU A 52 -13.93 11.90 2.10
N GLN A 53 -12.60 11.89 2.16
CA GLN A 53 -11.74 12.49 1.12
C GLN A 53 -11.71 11.69 -0.20
N THR A 54 -11.96 10.38 -0.15
CA THR A 54 -11.93 9.54 -1.37
C THR A 54 -13.13 9.73 -2.29
N HIS A 55 -14.16 10.50 -1.91
CA HIS A 55 -15.40 10.76 -2.68
C HIS A 55 -16.12 9.50 -3.24
N HIS A 56 -15.71 8.31 -2.81
CA HIS A 56 -16.30 7.03 -3.18
C HIS A 56 -17.11 6.51 -2.00
N PRO A 57 -18.31 5.93 -2.22
CA PRO A 57 -19.11 5.37 -1.15
C PRO A 57 -18.39 4.19 -0.49
N GLY A 58 -17.67 4.48 0.60
CA GLY A 58 -17.42 3.74 1.84
C GLY A 58 -16.92 2.30 1.82
N CYS A 59 -17.12 1.53 0.76
CA CYS A 59 -17.06 0.08 0.80
C CYS A 59 -16.19 -0.52 -0.29
N LYS A 60 -16.05 0.05 -1.49
CA LYS A 60 -15.19 -0.60 -2.50
C LYS A 60 -13.70 -0.37 -2.28
N ILE A 61 -13.33 0.83 -1.83
CA ILE A 61 -11.96 1.11 -1.40
C ILE A 61 -11.66 0.23 -0.19
N LEU A 62 -12.46 0.26 0.88
CA LEU A 62 -12.19 -0.53 2.09
C LEU A 62 -12.41 -2.06 2.00
N ASN A 63 -13.32 -2.55 1.16
CA ASN A 63 -13.53 -4.00 0.97
C ASN A 63 -12.64 -4.57 -0.15
N GLY A 64 -12.26 -3.77 -1.15
CA GLY A 64 -11.21 -4.10 -2.13
C GLY A 64 -9.79 -3.97 -1.53
N LEU A 65 -9.63 -3.10 -0.54
CA LEU A 65 -8.60 -3.17 0.49
C LEU A 65 -8.98 -4.27 1.48
N GLY A 66 -9.01 -5.54 1.09
CA GLY A 66 -8.91 -6.60 2.10
C GLY A 66 -7.73 -6.23 3.00
N MET A 67 -8.01 -5.82 4.25
CA MET A 67 -7.02 -5.14 5.11
C MET A 67 -6.06 -6.16 5.72
N SER A 68 -5.35 -6.84 4.82
CA SER A 68 -3.95 -7.14 4.94
C SER A 68 -3.25 -6.24 3.92
N SER A 69 -2.53 -5.23 4.41
CA SER A 69 -1.32 -4.73 3.79
C SER A 69 -1.45 -4.21 2.33
N SER A 70 -1.18 -2.93 2.13
CA SER A 70 -0.52 -2.46 0.89
C SER A 70 0.92 -3.01 0.79
N ARG A 71 1.10 -4.29 1.15
CA ARG A 71 2.31 -5.13 1.13
C ARG A 71 3.60 -4.35 1.36
N GLY A 72 3.60 -3.52 2.40
CA GLY A 72 4.76 -2.73 2.81
C GLY A 72 4.60 -1.21 2.82
N LEU A 73 3.48 -0.63 2.39
CA LEU A 73 3.31 0.84 2.32
C LEU A 73 2.52 1.45 3.48
N LEU A 74 1.41 0.82 3.89
CA LEU A 74 0.51 1.34 4.92
C LEU A 74 0.23 0.27 5.98
N ARG A 75 0.09 0.72 7.23
CA ARG A 75 -0.33 -0.06 8.39
C ARG A 75 -1.60 0.53 9.01
N SER A 76 -2.38 -0.29 9.69
CA SER A 76 -3.59 0.14 10.39
C SER A 76 -3.63 -0.44 11.78
N ASN A 77 -4.10 0.35 12.75
CA ASN A 77 -4.42 -0.16 14.08
C ASN A 77 -5.81 -0.86 14.06
N TYR A 78 -6.11 -1.60 15.12
CA TYR A 78 -7.44 -2.14 15.36
C TYR A 78 -8.14 -1.28 16.42
N GLY A 79 -9.45 -1.03 16.25
CA GLY A 79 -10.25 -0.30 17.22
C GLY A 79 -11.29 0.63 16.58
N PRO A 80 -12.11 1.30 17.40
CA PRO A 80 -13.10 2.28 16.94
C PRO A 80 -12.42 3.49 16.27
N ASP A 81 -11.25 3.89 16.77
CA ASP A 81 -10.41 4.96 16.19
C ASP A 81 -9.42 4.39 15.17
N ARG A 82 -9.96 3.63 14.22
CA ARG A 82 -9.14 3.00 13.20
C ARG A 82 -8.44 4.07 12.36
N ARG A 83 -7.11 4.03 12.36
CA ARG A 83 -6.21 4.89 11.60
C ARG A 83 -5.44 4.09 10.58
N LEU A 84 -5.08 4.75 9.49
CA LEU A 84 -4.10 4.30 8.52
C LEU A 84 -2.85 5.17 8.68
N HIS A 85 -1.69 4.52 8.69
CA HIS A 85 -0.38 5.16 8.81
C HIS A 85 0.54 4.65 7.71
N TRP A 86 1.54 5.45 7.33
CA TRP A 86 2.67 4.94 6.55
C TRP A 86 3.45 3.88 7.35
N MET A 87 3.93 2.84 6.65
CA MET A 87 4.76 1.78 7.23
C MET A 87 6.08 2.34 7.76
#